data_AF-A0A934G1R3-F1
#
_entry.id   AF-A0A934G1R3-F1
#
_cell.length_a   1.000
_cell.length_b   1.000
_cell.length_c   1.000
_cell.angle_alpha   90.00
_cell.angle_beta   90.00
_cell.angle_gamma   90.00
#
_symmetry.space_group_name_H-M   'P 1'
#
loop_
_entity.id
_entity.type
_entity.pdbx_description
1 polymer ?
#
loop_
_entity_poly.entity_id
_entity_poly.type
_entity_poly.pdbx_seq_one_letter_code
_entity_poly.pdbx_strand_id
1 'polypeptide(L)' 'MSFLEWLKIKKGIDTEGKTVFDFMDEYYDEYLLFLKGTKDGCSPK' A
#
# COMPACT_ATOMS: atom_id res chain seq x y z
N MET A 1 -1.14 -9.33 -0.72
CA MET A 1 -0.14 -8.24 -0.88
C MET A 1 -0.47 -7.18 0.15
N SER A 2 0.45 -6.84 1.05
CA SER A 2 0.25 -5.75 2.02
C SER A 2 0.61 -4.39 1.42
N PHE A 3 0.15 -3.29 2.02
CA PHE A 3 0.53 -1.95 1.58
C PHE A 3 2.05 -1.72 1.65
N LEU A 4 2.72 -2.22 2.69
CA LEU A 4 4.18 -2.10 2.86
C LEU A 4 4.94 -2.84 1.76
N GLU A 5 4.48 -4.04 1.39
CA GLU A 5 5.05 -4.77 0.25
C GLU A 5 4.77 -4.07 -1.08
N TRP A 6 3.58 -3.50 -1.22
CA TRP A 6 3.21 -2.74 -2.42
C TRP A 6 4.07 -1.48 -2.56
N LEU A 7 4.33 -0.75 -1.48
CA LEU A 7 5.26 0.38 -1.47
C LEU A 7 6.69 -0.07 -1.81
N LYS A 8 7.14 -1.18 -1.24
CA LYS A 8 8.45 -1.76 -1.55
C LYS A 8 8.57 -2.13 -3.03
N ILE A 9 7.55 -2.73 -3.63
CA ILE A 9 7.57 -3.17 -5.03
C ILE A 9 7.39 -2.01 -6.00
N LYS A 10 6.48 -1.08 -5.72
CA LYS A 10 6.14 0.02 -6.62
C LYS A 10 7.14 1.17 -6.56
N LYS A 11 7.65 1.48 -5.36
CA LYS A 11 8.55 2.62 -5.13
C LYS A 11 9.95 2.23 -4.67
N GLY A 12 10.21 0.96 -4.34
CA GLY A 12 11.51 0.56 -3.79
C GLY A 12 11.75 1.06 -2.36
N ILE A 13 10.68 1.38 -1.63
CA ILE A 13 10.80 1.89 -0.25
C ILE A 13 11.16 0.75 0.68
N ASP A 14 12.18 0.96 1.50
CA ASP A 14 12.53 0.03 2.55
C ASP A 14 11.57 0.21 3.74
N THR A 15 10.64 -0.73 3.87
CA THR A 15 9.60 -0.75 4.90
C THR A 15 10.02 -1.62 6.09
N GLU A 16 11.29 -2.01 6.19
CA GLU A 16 11.81 -2.86 7.26
C GLU A 16 11.85 -2.10 8.60
N GLY A 17 11.26 -2.69 9.64
CA GLY A 17 11.14 -2.04 10.95
C GLY A 17 10.16 -0.85 11.01
N LYS A 18 9.46 -0.55 9.92
CA LYS A 18 8.47 0.52 9.83
C LYS A 18 7.06 -0.05 9.83
N THR A 19 6.13 0.69 10.42
CA THR A 19 4.71 0.30 10.43
C THR A 19 3.95 0.99 9.32
N VAL A 20 2.76 0.49 8.99
CA VAL A 20 1.86 1.16 8.05
C VAL A 20 1.59 2.60 8.50
N PHE A 21 1.49 2.84 9.80
CA PHE A 21 1.24 4.16 10.38
C PHE A 21 2.37 5.17 10.10
N ASP A 22 3.63 4.74 10.09
CA ASP A 22 4.76 5.61 9.70
C ASP A 22 4.59 6.16 8.27
N PHE A 23 3.92 5.39 7.40
CA PHE A 23 3.69 5.74 6.02
C PHE A 23 2.27 6.27 5.76
N MET A 24 1.37 6.24 6.74
CA MET A 24 0.00 6.72 6.53
C MET A 24 -0.06 8.24 6.36
N ASP A 25 0.87 9.00 6.93
CA ASP A 25 0.90 10.47 6.77
C ASP A 25 1.48 10.84 5.39
N GLU A 26 2.60 10.21 5.02
CA GLU A 26 3.38 10.57 3.84
C GLU A 26 2.91 9.85 2.55
N TYR A 27 2.30 8.67 2.70
CA TYR A 27 1.84 7.80 1.60
C TYR A 27 0.34 7.49 1.69
N TYR A 28 -0.45 8.36 2.32
CA TYR A 28 -1.91 8.19 2.41
C TYR A 28 -2.57 8.03 1.04
N ASP A 29 -2.24 8.90 0.08
CA ASP A 29 -2.77 8.84 -1.29
C ASP A 29 -2.42 7.54 -2.00
N GLU A 30 -1.20 7.04 -1.77
CA GLU A 30 -0.75 5.75 -2.31
C GLU A 30 -1.47 4.59 -1.64
N TYR A 31 -1.80 4.69 -0.34
CA TYR A 31 -2.64 3.74 0.36
C TYR A 31 -4.06 3.71 -0.21
N LEU A 32 -4.65 4.87 -0.52
CA LEU A 32 -5.94 4.96 -1.20
C LEU A 32 -5.88 4.37 -2.62
N LEU A 33 -4.80 4.56 -3.37
CA LEU A 33 -4.60 3.94 -4.67
C LEU A 33 -4.43 2.43 -4.57
N PHE A 34 -3.70 1.94 -3.57
CA PHE A 34 -3.59 0.53 -3.25
C PHE A 34 -4.96 -0.08 -2.92
N LEU A 35 -5.77 0.59 -2.10
CA LEU A 35 -7.14 0.19 -1.79
C LEU A 35 -8.05 0.22 -3.03
N LYS A 36 -7.89 1.22 -3.89
CA LYS A 36 -8.66 1.34 -5.13
C LYS A 36 -8.31 0.24 -6.13
N GLY A 37 -7.01 -0.03 -6.31
CA GLY A 37 -6.52 -1.09 -7.18
C GLY A 37 -6.83 -2.50 -6.67
N THR A 38 -6.88 -2.70 -5.34
CA THR A 38 -7.34 -3.97 -4.75
C THR A 38 -8.84 -4.16 -4.86
N LYS A 39 -9.63 -3.07 -4.89
CA LYS A 39 -11.09 -3.13 -5.07
C LYS A 39 -11.52 -3.52 -6.48
N ASP A 40 -10.78 -3.15 -7.52
CA ASP A 40 -11.01 -3.64 -8.88
C ASP A 40 -10.67 -5.14 -9.05
N GLY A 41 -9.76 -5.67 -8.22
CA GLY A 41 -9.40 -7.09 -8.20
C GLY A 41 -10.29 -7.99 -7.36
N CYS A 42 -11.27 -7.44 -6.63
CA CYS A 42 -12.17 -8.20 -5.75
C CYS A 42 -13.63 -7.84 -6.04
N SER A 43 -14.08 -8.17 -7.26
CA SER A 43 -15.50 -8.41 -7.48
C SER A 43 -15.81 -9.83 -6.99
N PRO A 44 -16.59 -10.02 -5.90
CA PRO A 44 -17.24 -11.30 -5.67
C PRO A 44 -18.26 -11.50 -6.79
N LYS A 45 -18.04 -12.51 -7.62
CA LYS A 45 -19.06 -13.04 -8.54
C LYS A 45 -19.76 -14.20 -7.85
#